data_AF-A0A8H9WGK7-F1
#
_entry.id   AF-A0A8H9WGK7-F1
#
_cell.length_a   1.000
_cell.length_b   1.000
_cell.length_c   1.000
_cell.angle_alpha   90.00
_cell.angle_beta   90.00
_cell.angle_gamma   90.00
#
_symmetry.space_group_name_H-M   'P 1'
#
loop_
_entity.id
_entity.type
_entity.pdbx_description
1 polymer ?
#
loop_
_entity_poly.entity_id
_entity_poly.type
_entity_poly.pdbx_seq_one_letter_code
_entity_poly.pdbx_strand_id
1 'polypeptide(L)'
;MQTRQSKLSEQPAARALLDELNIQIDQTICLMKGRLFYPLTEAITQTPDIAANDHLRAWWVTPDDFIQRFNDKPIQWQFLQKKQWLATQVYNENTVYFSNKDAIDNFRDDYQHPVCIAGFMSDESSREIQRGFLVPKDWAKRINIIDNTPS
;
A
#
# COMPACT_ATOMS: atom_id res chain seq x y z
N MET A 1 -9.18 -0.42 13.44
CA MET A 1 -7.91 -0.27 14.22
C MET A 1 -7.68 1.16 14.70
N GLN A 2 -8.06 2.20 13.94
CA GLN A 2 -7.88 3.62 14.35
C GLN A 2 -8.57 4.01 15.67
N THR A 3 -9.75 3.47 15.99
CA THR A 3 -10.52 3.88 17.18
C THR A 3 -10.00 3.35 18.52
N ARG A 4 -9.07 2.39 18.53
CA ARG A 4 -8.57 1.79 19.78
C ARG A 4 -7.22 2.36 20.23
N GLN A 5 -6.27 2.53 19.31
CA GLN A 5 -4.95 3.08 19.67
C GLN A 5 -5.01 4.56 20.05
N SER A 6 -5.90 5.33 19.43
CA SER A 6 -6.03 6.77 19.72
C SER A 6 -6.71 7.09 21.06
N LYS A 7 -7.24 6.08 21.76
CA LYS A 7 -7.96 6.25 23.04
C LYS A 7 -7.16 5.81 24.26
N LEU A 8 -5.88 5.51 24.10
CA LEU A 8 -5.05 5.03 25.21
C LEU A 8 -4.89 6.11 26.29
N SER A 9 -4.71 7.37 25.88
CA SER A 9 -4.68 8.55 26.78
C SER A 9 -6.03 8.82 27.47
N GLU A 10 -7.13 8.27 26.96
CA GLU A 10 -8.46 8.41 27.56
C GLU A 10 -8.73 7.38 28.67
N GLN A 11 -7.89 6.33 28.80
CA GLN A 11 -8.07 5.30 29.83
C GLN A 11 -7.90 5.90 31.25
N PRO A 12 -8.71 5.50 32.26
CA PRO A 12 -8.65 6.08 33.61
C PRO A 12 -7.26 6.01 34.25
N ALA A 13 -6.54 4.89 34.06
CA ALA A 13 -5.18 4.73 34.57
C ALA A 13 -4.17 5.66 33.89
N ALA A 14 -4.34 5.92 32.59
CA ALA A 14 -3.49 6.85 31.85
C ALA A 14 -3.78 8.31 32.27
N ARG A 15 -5.04 8.68 32.46
CA ARG A 15 -5.42 10.03 32.94
C ARG A 15 -4.85 10.33 34.32
N ALA A 16 -5.00 9.40 35.27
CA ALA A 16 -4.45 9.56 36.62
C ALA A 16 -2.92 9.80 36.59
N LEU A 17 -2.20 9.06 35.74
CA LEU A 17 -0.76 9.23 35.56
C LEU A 17 -0.40 10.56 34.88
N LEU A 18 -1.15 10.97 33.86
CA LEU A 18 -0.94 12.25 33.17
C LEU A 18 -1.17 13.43 34.12
N ASP A 19 -2.20 13.36 34.98
CA ASP A 19 -2.51 14.36 35.99
C ASP A 19 -1.39 14.45 37.05
N GLU A 20 -0.90 13.30 37.54
CA GLU A 20 0.24 13.24 38.48
C GLU A 20 1.51 13.87 37.90
N LEU A 21 1.77 13.64 36.61
CA LEU A 21 2.93 14.17 35.90
C LEU A 21 2.74 15.60 35.37
N ASN A 22 1.56 16.20 35.57
CA ASN A 22 1.18 17.50 35.02
C ASN A 22 1.38 17.58 33.49
N ILE A 23 1.04 16.51 32.76
CA ILE A 23 1.14 16.43 31.31
C ILE A 23 -0.25 16.60 30.70
N GLN A 24 -0.44 17.67 29.93
CA GLN A 24 -1.66 17.91 29.17
C GLN A 24 -1.50 17.37 27.74
N ILE A 25 -2.51 16.65 27.25
CA ILE A 25 -2.51 16.10 25.88
C ILE A 25 -3.34 17.02 25.01
N ASP A 26 -2.68 17.82 24.17
CA ASP A 26 -3.35 18.72 23.23
C ASP A 26 -3.93 17.98 22.02
N GLN A 27 -3.21 16.96 21.52
CA GLN A 27 -3.60 16.17 20.35
C GLN A 27 -3.10 14.73 20.45
N THR A 28 -3.89 13.80 19.90
CA THR A 28 -3.47 12.41 19.69
C THR A 28 -3.37 12.15 18.19
N ILE A 29 -2.16 11.88 17.71
CA ILE A 29 -1.92 11.55 16.30
C ILE A 29 -1.37 10.14 16.17
N CYS A 30 -1.76 9.45 15.10
CA CYS A 30 -1.19 8.15 14.74
C CYS A 30 -0.13 8.36 13.65
N LEU A 31 1.14 8.16 14.00
CA LEU A 31 2.23 8.19 13.04
C LEU A 31 2.43 6.79 12.46
N MET A 32 2.01 6.59 11.21
CA MET A 32 2.22 5.35 10.47
C MET A 32 3.28 5.55 9.40
N LYS A 33 4.42 4.88 9.55
CA LYS A 33 5.37 4.75 8.44
C LYS A 33 4.75 3.85 7.39
N GLY A 34 4.70 4.33 6.14
CA GLY A 34 4.02 3.60 5.09
C GLY A 34 4.28 4.16 3.71
N ARG A 35 3.44 3.70 2.78
CA ARG A 35 3.47 4.05 1.37
C ARG A 35 2.04 4.36 0.94
N LEU A 36 1.84 5.46 0.21
CA LEU A 36 0.55 5.78 -0.39
C LEU A 36 0.47 5.17 -1.80
N PHE A 37 -0.71 4.68 -2.16
CA PHE A 37 -0.96 3.99 -3.43
C PHE A 37 -1.94 4.80 -4.28
N TYR A 38 -1.53 5.11 -5.49
CA TYR A 38 -2.24 6.00 -6.41
C TYR A 38 -2.67 5.26 -7.69
N PRO A 39 -3.74 5.65 -8.38
CA PRO A 39 -4.11 5.02 -9.64
C PRO A 39 -3.00 5.24 -10.67
N LEU A 40 -2.55 4.18 -11.35
CA LEU A 40 -1.44 4.28 -12.31
C LEU A 40 -1.81 5.09 -13.57
N THR A 41 -3.09 5.17 -13.88
CA THR A 41 -3.64 5.83 -15.07
C THR A 41 -3.82 7.34 -14.90
N GLU A 42 -3.76 7.86 -13.67
CA GLU A 42 -3.95 9.28 -13.41
C GLU A 42 -2.63 10.04 -13.55
N ALA A 43 -2.61 11.03 -14.44
CA ALA A 43 -1.43 11.87 -14.67
C ALA A 43 -1.07 12.75 -13.47
N ILE A 44 -2.08 13.12 -12.65
CA ILE A 44 -1.91 13.96 -11.47
C ILE A 44 -2.75 13.35 -10.35
N THR A 45 -2.08 12.80 -9.34
CA THR A 45 -2.75 12.36 -8.11
C THR A 45 -2.51 13.36 -6.99
N GLN A 46 -3.59 13.91 -6.44
CA GLN A 46 -3.52 14.78 -5.28
C GLN A 46 -3.01 14.00 -4.08
N THR A 47 -1.96 14.52 -3.48
CA THR A 47 -1.40 14.01 -2.23
C THR A 47 -2.19 14.62 -1.08
N PRO A 48 -2.63 13.85 -0.08
CA PRO A 48 -3.24 14.42 1.11
C PRO A 48 -2.28 15.39 1.81
N ASP A 49 -2.78 16.53 2.27
CA ASP A 49 -1.96 17.58 2.90
C ASP A 49 -1.17 17.10 4.14
N ILE A 50 -1.65 16.05 4.80
CA ILE A 50 -1.01 15.45 5.98
C ILE A 50 0.19 14.56 5.62
N ALA A 51 0.35 14.17 4.36
CA ALA A 51 1.46 13.32 3.94
C ALA A 51 2.73 14.17 3.73
N ALA A 52 3.87 13.65 4.18
CA ALA A 52 5.16 14.26 3.90
C ALA A 52 5.38 14.40 2.38
N ASN A 53 6.04 15.48 1.93
CA ASN A 53 6.23 15.73 0.49
C ASN A 53 7.01 14.59 -0.22
N ASP A 54 7.91 13.94 0.50
CA ASP A 54 8.76 12.84 0.05
C ASP A 54 8.26 11.45 0.50
N HIS A 55 6.98 11.34 0.90
CA HIS A 55 6.41 10.06 1.28
C HIS A 55 6.57 9.02 0.16
N LEU A 56 6.76 7.77 0.56
CA LEU A 56 6.87 6.67 -0.41
C LEU A 56 5.58 6.55 -1.21
N ARG A 57 5.72 6.43 -2.53
CA ARG A 57 4.61 6.24 -3.47
C ARG A 57 4.66 4.87 -4.12
N ALA A 58 3.48 4.33 -4.41
CA ALA A 58 3.26 3.18 -5.28
C ALA A 58 1.96 3.41 -6.04
N TRP A 59 1.61 2.44 -6.88
CA TRP A 59 0.40 2.51 -7.69
C TRP A 59 -0.57 1.36 -7.48
N TRP A 60 -1.80 1.52 -7.96
CA TRP A 60 -2.72 0.42 -8.20
C TRP A 60 -3.27 0.54 -9.61
N VAL A 61 -3.62 -0.60 -10.22
CA VAL A 61 -3.97 -0.64 -11.65
C VAL A 61 -4.80 -1.87 -11.98
N THR A 62 -5.68 -1.76 -12.98
CA THR A 62 -6.40 -2.91 -13.54
C THR A 62 -5.50 -3.72 -14.48
N PRO A 63 -5.83 -5.01 -14.78
CA PRO A 63 -5.04 -5.80 -15.71
C PRO A 63 -4.84 -5.17 -17.09
N ASP A 64 -5.87 -4.52 -17.62
CA ASP A 64 -5.84 -3.96 -18.97
C ASP A 64 -4.89 -2.75 -19.03
N ASP A 65 -5.00 -1.86 -18.04
CA ASP A 65 -4.13 -0.70 -17.89
C ASP A 65 -2.68 -1.09 -17.55
N PHE A 66 -2.49 -2.20 -16.81
CA PHE A 66 -1.17 -2.73 -16.49
C PHE A 66 -0.41 -3.13 -17.76
N ILE A 67 -1.05 -3.91 -18.63
CA ILE A 67 -0.47 -4.30 -19.91
C ILE A 67 -0.18 -3.05 -20.73
N GLN A 68 -1.13 -2.13 -20.87
CA GLN A 68 -0.90 -0.89 -21.61
C GLN A 68 0.34 -0.12 -21.11
N ARG A 69 0.60 -0.12 -19.80
CA ARG A 69 1.67 0.66 -19.18
C ARG A 69 3.05 0.00 -19.23
N PHE A 70 3.10 -1.33 -19.18
CA PHE A 70 4.33 -2.09 -18.97
C PHE A 70 4.67 -3.09 -20.08
N ASN A 71 3.82 -3.30 -21.10
CA ASN A 71 4.01 -4.34 -22.11
C ASN A 71 5.38 -4.33 -22.82
N ASP A 72 5.95 -3.15 -23.04
CA ASP A 72 7.23 -2.93 -23.71
C ASP A 72 8.46 -2.98 -22.77
N LYS A 73 8.24 -3.20 -21.47
CA LYS A 73 9.29 -3.15 -20.45
C LYS A 73 9.68 -4.55 -19.98
N PRO A 74 10.98 -4.88 -19.89
CA PRO A 74 11.46 -6.18 -19.42
C PRO A 74 11.44 -6.27 -17.89
N ILE A 75 10.31 -5.94 -17.26
CA ILE A 75 10.16 -6.00 -15.80
C ILE A 75 9.71 -7.40 -15.39
N GLN A 76 10.39 -7.94 -14.39
CA GLN A 76 10.05 -9.19 -13.73
C GLN A 76 9.27 -8.91 -12.44
N TRP A 77 8.14 -9.56 -12.26
CA TRP A 77 7.20 -9.27 -11.18
C TRP A 77 7.18 -10.37 -10.14
N GLN A 78 7.30 -9.97 -8.87
CA GLN A 78 7.09 -10.83 -7.72
C GLN A 78 5.75 -10.51 -7.06
N PHE A 79 4.96 -11.54 -6.78
CA PHE A 79 3.74 -11.41 -5.97
C PHE A 79 4.09 -11.40 -4.48
N LEU A 80 3.53 -10.45 -3.73
CA LEU A 80 3.91 -10.20 -2.34
C LEU A 80 2.84 -10.66 -1.36
N GLN A 81 3.28 -11.40 -0.33
CA GLN A 81 2.46 -11.73 0.82
C GLN A 81 2.30 -10.51 1.74
N LYS A 82 1.24 -10.49 2.57
CA LYS A 82 0.93 -9.36 3.48
C LYS A 82 2.12 -8.86 4.31
N LYS A 83 2.96 -9.78 4.80
CA LYS A 83 4.17 -9.44 5.59
C LYS A 83 5.24 -8.67 4.79
N GLN A 84 5.20 -8.75 3.45
CA GLN A 84 6.14 -8.10 2.53
C GLN A 84 5.63 -6.75 2.00
N TRP A 85 4.40 -6.34 2.35
CA TRP A 85 3.78 -5.15 1.76
C TRP A 85 4.49 -3.84 2.13
N LEU A 86 5.12 -3.77 3.31
CA LEU A 86 5.79 -2.56 3.79
C LEU A 86 7.30 -2.55 3.51
N ALA A 87 7.93 -3.73 3.43
CA ALA A 87 9.38 -3.83 3.24
C ALA A 87 9.75 -3.73 1.76
N THR A 88 10.75 -2.91 1.43
CA THR A 88 11.41 -2.93 0.12
C THR A 88 11.94 -4.34 -0.16
N GLN A 89 11.63 -4.90 -1.33
CA GLN A 89 12.13 -6.21 -1.70
C GLN A 89 13.50 -6.11 -2.39
N VAL A 90 14.27 -7.18 -2.22
CA VAL A 90 15.54 -7.44 -2.90
C VAL A 90 15.34 -8.69 -3.75
N TYR A 91 15.91 -8.68 -4.95
CA TYR A 91 15.88 -9.81 -5.86
C TYR A 91 16.48 -11.04 -5.18
N ASN A 92 15.84 -12.19 -5.34
CA ASN A 92 16.22 -13.45 -4.75
C ASN A 92 15.97 -14.56 -5.75
N GLU A 93 17.02 -15.25 -6.18
CA GLU A 93 16.98 -16.37 -7.13
C GLU A 93 16.00 -17.50 -6.75
N ASN A 94 15.67 -17.65 -5.46
CA ASN A 94 14.73 -18.66 -4.97
C ASN A 94 13.26 -18.20 -5.01
N THR A 95 13.01 -17.01 -5.54
CA THR A 95 11.67 -16.45 -5.69
C THR A 95 11.16 -16.66 -7.12
N VAL A 96 9.86 -16.92 -7.25
CA VAL A 96 9.20 -16.97 -8.56
C VAL A 96 8.94 -15.55 -9.07
N TYR A 97 9.41 -15.28 -10.28
CA TYR A 97 9.17 -14.04 -10.99
C TYR A 97 8.38 -14.28 -12.28
N PHE A 98 7.47 -13.36 -12.58
CA PHE A 98 6.59 -13.43 -13.73
C PHE A 98 6.93 -12.36 -14.76
N SER A 99 6.78 -12.68 -16.04
CA SER A 99 6.73 -11.66 -17.08
C SER A 99 5.47 -10.80 -16.93
N ASN A 100 5.36 -9.68 -17.66
CA ASN A 100 4.14 -8.86 -17.65
C ASN A 100 2.88 -9.68 -17.98
N LYS A 101 2.96 -10.57 -18.98
CA LYS A 101 1.84 -11.40 -19.41
C LYS A 101 1.51 -12.44 -18.35
N ASP A 102 2.51 -13.19 -17.88
CA ASP A 102 2.30 -14.25 -16.89
C ASP A 102 1.73 -13.68 -15.58
N ALA A 103 2.16 -12.48 -15.17
CA ALA A 103 1.61 -11.81 -14.00
C ALA A 103 0.11 -11.55 -14.13
N ILE A 104 -0.36 -11.14 -15.31
CA ILE A 104 -1.79 -10.91 -15.56
C ILE A 104 -2.57 -12.20 -15.67
N ASP A 105 -2.02 -13.21 -16.35
CA ASP A 105 -2.68 -14.51 -16.49
C ASP A 105 -2.85 -15.16 -15.09
N ASN A 106 -1.78 -15.20 -14.28
CA ASN A 106 -1.85 -15.68 -12.88
C ASN A 106 -2.82 -14.84 -12.02
N PHE A 107 -2.86 -13.51 -12.22
CA PHE A 107 -3.77 -12.66 -11.47
C PHE A 107 -5.25 -12.95 -11.81
N ARG A 108 -5.57 -13.13 -13.10
CA ARG A 108 -6.95 -13.36 -13.56
C ARG A 108 -7.49 -14.72 -13.14
N ASP A 109 -6.63 -15.74 -13.13
CA ASP A 109 -7.03 -17.11 -12.82
C ASP A 109 -7.28 -17.31 -11.32
N ASP A 110 -6.43 -16.72 -10.48
CA ASP A 110 -6.38 -17.09 -9.05
C ASP A 110 -6.93 -16.02 -8.10
N TYR A 111 -7.14 -14.77 -8.54
CA TYR A 111 -7.37 -13.67 -7.60
C TYR A 111 -8.65 -12.88 -7.85
N GLN A 112 -9.49 -12.85 -6.82
CA GLN A 112 -10.72 -12.04 -6.75
C GLN A 112 -10.54 -10.76 -5.92
N HIS A 113 -9.32 -10.47 -5.47
CA HIS A 113 -8.98 -9.37 -4.57
C HIS A 113 -7.66 -8.69 -4.99
N PRO A 114 -7.39 -7.47 -4.51
CA PRO A 114 -6.11 -6.80 -4.77
C PRO A 114 -4.90 -7.67 -4.39
N VAL A 115 -3.88 -7.68 -5.26
CA VAL A 115 -2.61 -8.38 -5.03
C VAL A 115 -1.47 -7.39 -5.14
N CYS A 116 -0.61 -7.33 -4.11
CA CYS A 116 0.56 -6.47 -4.12
C CYS A 116 1.68 -7.14 -4.91
N ILE A 117 2.34 -6.39 -5.79
CA ILE A 117 3.44 -6.84 -6.63
C ILE A 117 4.62 -5.89 -6.54
N ALA A 118 5.84 -6.44 -6.65
CA ALA A 118 7.08 -5.69 -6.81
C ALA A 118 7.72 -6.03 -8.16
N GLY A 119 8.28 -5.03 -8.83
CA GLY A 119 8.94 -5.18 -10.13
C GLY A 119 10.45 -5.01 -10.02
N PHE A 120 11.19 -5.80 -10.80
CA PHE A 120 12.64 -5.85 -10.87
C PHE A 120 13.12 -5.79 -12.32
N MET A 121 14.30 -5.23 -12.56
CA MET A 121 15.00 -5.33 -13.84
C MET A 121 16.24 -6.19 -13.65
N SER A 122 16.49 -7.11 -14.59
CA SER A 122 17.49 -8.17 -14.46
C SER A 122 18.95 -7.67 -14.49
N ASP A 123 19.19 -6.44 -14.94
CA ASP A 123 20.51 -5.89 -15.25
C ASP A 123 20.91 -4.66 -14.40
N GLU A 124 19.96 -3.92 -13.81
CA GLU A 124 20.28 -2.64 -13.17
C GLU A 124 20.30 -2.64 -11.64
N SER A 125 19.56 -3.54 -10.99
CA SER A 125 19.29 -3.40 -9.56
C SER A 125 18.90 -4.70 -8.88
N SER A 126 19.60 -5.06 -7.81
CA SER A 126 19.15 -6.10 -6.89
C SER A 126 17.96 -5.66 -6.02
N ARG A 127 17.49 -4.41 -6.12
CA ARG A 127 16.33 -3.89 -5.38
C ARG A 127 15.14 -3.67 -6.29
N GLU A 128 13.95 -3.72 -5.72
CA GLU A 128 12.72 -3.39 -6.45
C GLU A 128 12.78 -1.99 -7.05
N ILE A 129 12.24 -1.84 -8.26
CA ILE A 129 12.13 -0.57 -8.99
C ILE A 129 10.68 -0.11 -9.12
N GLN A 130 9.73 -1.01 -8.89
CA GLN A 130 8.30 -0.76 -8.98
C GLN A 130 7.60 -1.44 -7.82
N ARG A 131 6.51 -0.83 -7.37
CA ARG A 131 5.57 -1.47 -6.47
C ARG A 131 4.17 -1.00 -6.77
N GLY A 132 3.24 -1.95 -6.75
CA GLY A 132 1.84 -1.60 -6.81
C GLY A 132 0.90 -2.73 -6.47
N PHE A 133 -0.37 -2.50 -6.75
CA PHE A 133 -1.43 -3.49 -6.65
C PHE A 133 -2.05 -3.74 -8.03
N LEU A 134 -2.19 -5.02 -8.39
CA LEU A 134 -3.14 -5.44 -9.40
C LEU A 134 -4.51 -5.53 -8.73
N VAL A 135 -5.51 -4.87 -9.32
CA VAL A 135 -6.86 -4.81 -8.77
C VAL A 135 -7.90 -5.32 -9.76
N PRO A 136 -8.89 -6.12 -9.33
CA PRO A 136 -9.99 -6.51 -10.21
C PRO A 136 -10.81 -5.28 -10.64
N LYS A 137 -11.40 -5.29 -11.84
CA LYS A 137 -12.15 -4.15 -12.41
C LYS A 137 -13.20 -3.55 -11.46
N ASP A 138 -13.90 -4.39 -10.70
CA ASP A 138 -14.98 -3.98 -9.79
C ASP A 138 -14.60 -4.03 -8.30
N TRP A 139 -13.30 -3.97 -7.97
CA TRP A 139 -12.83 -4.09 -6.59
C TRP A 139 -13.37 -2.98 -5.67
N ALA A 140 -13.43 -1.74 -6.16
CA ALA A 140 -13.86 -0.58 -5.39
C ALA A 140 -15.38 -0.57 -5.13
N LYS A 141 -16.18 -1.17 -6.01
CA LYS A 141 -17.65 -1.23 -5.88
C LYS A 141 -18.11 -2.14 -4.74
N ARG A 142 -17.23 -3.02 -4.24
CA ARG A 142 -17.51 -3.95 -3.15
C ARG A 142 -17.09 -3.42 -1.78
N ILE A 143 -16.60 -2.18 -1.69
CA ILE A 143 -16.19 -1.58 -0.42
C ILE A 143 -17.41 -0.97 0.26
N ASN A 144 -17.92 -1.63 1.31
CA ASN A 144 -18.76 -0.96 2.30
C ASN A 144 -17.85 -0.03 3.13
N ILE A 145 -17.77 1.23 2.75
CA ILE A 145 -17.15 2.25 3.59
C ILE A 145 -18.12 2.50 4.74
N ILE A 146 -17.82 1.93 5.91
CA ILE A 146 -18.44 2.39 7.15
C ILE A 146 -17.80 3.73 7.45
N ASP A 147 -18.47 4.79 7.02
CA ASP A 147 -18.13 6.14 7.41
C ASP A 147 -18.31 6.26 8.93
N ASN A 148 -17.20 6.46 9.65
CA ASN A 148 -17.21 6.65 11.11
C ASN A 148 -17.16 8.14 11.48
N THR A 149 -17.45 9.04 10.53
CA THR A 149 -17.57 10.46 10.82
C THR A 149 -18.85 10.68 11.66
N PRO A 150 -18.78 11.37 12.81
CA PRO A 150 -19.96 11.72 13.57
C PRO A 150 -20.91 12.58 12.72
N SER A 151 -22.22 12.25 12.72
CA SER A 151 -23.29 13.08 12.15
C SER A 151 -23.42 14.44 12.83
#